data_AF-A0A2Z5GAY5-F1
#
_entry.id   AF-A0A2Z5GAY5-F1
#
_cell.length_a   1.000
_cell.length_b   1.000
_cell.length_c   1.000
_cell.angle_alpha   90.00
_cell.angle_beta   90.00
_cell.angle_gamma   90.00
#
_symmetry.space_group_name_H-M   'P 1'
#
loop_
_entity.id
_entity.type
_entity.pdbx_description
1 polymer ?
#
loop_
_entity_poly.entity_id
_entity_poly.type
_entity_poly.pdbx_seq_one_letter_code
_entity_poly.pdbx_strand_id
1 'polypeptide(L)'
;MLFCRCGSSSIWARGLCQRCYSRVRADERHFAGLRDRVLARDRHTCQGCQATSISTVLAVHHRQPGVSSLELLVTLCPACHALVERTQVLFRDVPELLRLLWRELHPAASEQLPLFL
;
A
#
# COMPACT_ATOMS: atom_id res chain seq x y z
N MET A 1 -17.47 5.13 -31.03
CA MET A 1 -18.05 5.21 -29.67
C MET A 1 -16.89 5.28 -28.69
N LEU A 2 -16.84 6.30 -27.82
CA LEU A 2 -15.76 6.43 -26.83
C LEU A 2 -16.12 5.57 -25.61
N PHE A 3 -15.22 4.69 -25.20
CA PHE A 3 -15.35 3.90 -23.97
C PHE A 3 -14.21 4.23 -23.02
N CYS A 4 -14.51 4.26 -21.73
CA CYS A 4 -13.51 4.32 -20.68
C CYS A 4 -12.67 3.04 -20.75
N ARG A 5 -11.40 3.11 -20.32
CA ARG A 5 -10.52 1.94 -20.20
C ARG A 5 -11.10 0.77 -19.37
N CYS A 6 -12.09 1.04 -18.52
CA CYS A 6 -12.80 -0.01 -17.77
C CYS A 6 -14.02 -0.58 -18.52
N GLY A 7 -14.23 -0.24 -19.79
CA GLY A 7 -15.37 -0.66 -20.61
C GLY A 7 -16.64 0.18 -20.46
N SER A 8 -16.67 1.18 -19.58
CA SER A 8 -17.86 2.02 -19.37
C SER A 8 -18.10 2.96 -20.57
N SER A 9 -19.32 3.03 -21.06
CA SER A 9 -19.76 3.99 -22.09
C SER A 9 -20.05 5.39 -21.53
N SER A 10 -20.24 5.52 -20.21
CA SER A 10 -20.53 6.79 -19.54
C SER A 10 -19.24 7.56 -19.24
N ILE A 11 -18.76 8.29 -20.24
CA ILE A 11 -17.57 9.13 -20.13
C ILE A 11 -17.89 10.41 -19.35
N TRP A 12 -16.99 10.79 -18.43
CA TRP A 12 -17.11 12.02 -17.66
C TRP A 12 -16.05 13.06 -18.03
N ALA A 13 -14.77 12.73 -17.89
CA ALA A 13 -13.67 13.66 -18.15
C ALA A 13 -12.40 12.93 -18.56
N ARG A 14 -11.59 13.56 -19.43
CA ARG A 14 -10.30 13.03 -19.94
C ARG A 14 -10.40 11.60 -20.51
N GLY A 15 -11.53 11.27 -21.14
CA GLY A 15 -11.81 9.93 -21.69
C GLY A 15 -12.07 8.84 -20.64
N LEU A 16 -12.33 9.22 -19.39
CA LEU A 16 -12.60 8.29 -18.28
C LEU A 16 -14.03 8.45 -17.76
N CYS A 17 -14.63 7.34 -17.32
CA CYS A 17 -15.85 7.40 -16.50
C CYS A 17 -15.54 8.00 -15.12
N GLN A 18 -16.57 8.44 -14.40
CA GLN A 18 -16.41 9.11 -13.10
C GLN A 18 -15.55 8.30 -12.12
N ARG A 19 -15.80 6.99 -12.02
CA ARG A 19 -15.02 6.09 -11.14
C ARG A 19 -13.54 6.04 -11.51
N CYS A 20 -13.22 5.87 -12.80
CA CYS A 20 -11.83 5.78 -13.24
C CYS A 20 -11.11 7.12 -13.12
N TYR A 21 -11.79 8.23 -13.40
CA TYR A 21 -11.25 9.57 -13.18
C TYR A 21 -10.91 9.79 -11.70
N SER A 22 -11.82 9.48 -10.78
CA SER A 22 -11.58 9.64 -9.34
C SER A 22 -10.42 8.77 -8.86
N ARG A 23 -10.25 7.55 -9.40
CA ARG A 23 -9.09 6.69 -9.08
C ARG A 23 -7.78 7.29 -9.56
N VAL A 24 -7.73 7.82 -10.79
CA VAL A 24 -6.53 8.50 -11.31
C VAL A 24 -6.20 9.73 -10.47
N ARG A 25 -7.20 10.55 -10.12
CA ARG A 25 -6.99 11.73 -9.27
C ARG A 25 -6.52 11.36 -7.86
N ALA A 26 -7.05 10.29 -7.28
CA ALA A 26 -6.60 9.80 -5.99
C ALA A 26 -5.16 9.27 -6.06
N ASP A 27 -4.79 8.57 -7.13
CA ASP A 27 -3.42 8.11 -7.35
C ASP A 27 -2.44 9.28 -7.52
N GLU A 28 -2.77 10.26 -8.38
CA GLU A 28 -2.00 11.50 -8.53
C GLU A 28 -1.78 12.22 -7.19
N ARG A 29 -2.84 12.35 -6.37
CA ARG A 29 -2.80 13.09 -5.09
C ARG A 29 -2.04 12.37 -4.00
N HIS A 30 -2.25 11.07 -3.83
CA HIS A 30 -1.71 10.34 -2.67
C HIS A 30 -0.40 9.62 -2.99
N PHE A 31 -0.18 9.21 -4.24
CA PHE A 31 0.94 8.36 -4.64
C PHE A 31 1.72 8.92 -5.84
N ALA A 32 1.52 10.19 -6.22
CA ALA A 32 2.15 10.82 -7.38
C ALA A 32 1.96 10.02 -8.70
N GLY A 33 0.85 9.28 -8.84
CA GLY A 33 0.59 8.44 -10.00
C GLY A 33 1.42 7.15 -10.04
N LEU A 34 2.06 6.78 -8.94
CA LEU A 34 2.95 5.61 -8.86
C LEU A 34 2.22 4.33 -8.42
N ARG A 35 0.94 4.39 -8.02
CA ARG A 35 0.26 3.25 -7.39
C ARG A 35 0.33 1.97 -8.23
N ASP A 36 0.00 2.04 -9.51
CA ASP A 36 0.00 0.86 -10.37
C ASP A 36 1.43 0.35 -10.65
N ARG A 37 2.43 1.24 -10.69
CA ARG A 37 3.85 0.87 -10.83
C ARG A 37 4.36 0.13 -9.58
N VAL A 38 3.96 0.59 -8.39
CA VAL A 38 4.31 -0.06 -7.12
C VAL A 38 3.68 -1.45 -7.04
N LEU A 39 2.38 -1.57 -7.34
CA LEU A 39 1.69 -2.86 -7.38
C LEU A 39 2.33 -3.83 -8.38
N ALA A 40 2.71 -3.36 -9.56
CA ALA A 40 3.36 -4.18 -10.57
C ALA A 40 4.76 -4.64 -10.13
N ARG A 41 5.57 -3.72 -9.56
CA ARG A 41 6.90 -4.05 -8.98
C ARG A 41 6.78 -5.13 -7.91
N ASP A 42 5.77 -5.01 -7.06
CA ASP A 42 5.48 -5.93 -5.96
C ASP A 42 4.68 -7.17 -6.40
N ARG A 43 4.52 -7.35 -7.72
CA ARG A 43 3.83 -8.48 -8.37
C ARG A 43 2.41 -8.71 -7.85
N HIS A 44 1.71 -7.64 -7.48
CA HIS A 44 0.37 -7.70 -6.88
C HIS A 44 0.33 -8.64 -5.66
N THR A 45 1.36 -8.53 -4.82
CA THR A 45 1.55 -9.33 -3.61
C THR A 45 1.89 -8.43 -2.43
N CYS A 46 1.29 -8.70 -1.27
CA CYS A 46 1.67 -8.08 -0.01
C CYS A 46 3.12 -8.42 0.31
N GLN A 47 3.97 -7.41 0.45
CA GLN A 47 5.39 -7.62 0.71
C GLN A 47 5.67 -8.12 2.14
N GLY A 48 4.69 -7.97 3.05
CA GLY A 48 4.79 -8.51 4.41
C GLY A 48 4.47 -10.00 4.50
N CYS A 49 3.30 -10.42 4.03
CA CYS A 49 2.78 -11.78 4.26
C CYS A 49 2.58 -12.62 2.99
N GLN A 50 2.97 -12.12 1.82
CA GLN A 50 2.83 -12.79 0.53
C GLN A 50 1.38 -13.07 0.07
N ALA A 51 0.37 -12.48 0.72
CA ALA A 51 -1.00 -12.52 0.23
C ALA A 51 -1.13 -11.80 -1.12
N THR A 52 -1.84 -12.39 -2.08
CA THR A 52 -2.01 -11.84 -3.43
C THR A 52 -3.33 -11.09 -3.57
N SER A 53 -3.52 -10.39 -4.69
CA SER A 53 -4.80 -9.75 -5.02
C SER A 53 -5.98 -10.73 -5.17
N ILE A 54 -5.72 -12.04 -5.19
CA ILE A 54 -6.76 -13.09 -5.18
C ILE A 54 -7.30 -13.28 -3.76
N SER A 55 -6.44 -13.24 -2.75
CA SER A 55 -6.81 -13.51 -1.36
C SER A 55 -7.20 -12.28 -0.56
N THR A 56 -6.78 -11.08 -0.99
CA THR A 56 -7.08 -9.84 -0.28
C THR A 56 -6.97 -8.60 -1.16
N VAL A 57 -7.55 -7.50 -0.70
CA VAL A 57 -7.33 -6.18 -1.32
C VAL A 57 -5.90 -5.74 -1.00
N LEU A 58 -5.22 -5.12 -1.97
CA LEU A 58 -3.88 -4.58 -1.79
C LEU A 58 -3.89 -3.05 -1.86
N ALA A 59 -3.15 -2.43 -0.95
CA ALA A 59 -2.95 -0.99 -0.85
C ALA A 59 -1.46 -0.66 -0.96
N VAL A 60 -1.17 0.57 -1.39
CA VAL A 60 0.18 1.13 -1.38
C VAL A 60 0.35 1.92 -0.09
N HIS A 61 1.46 1.66 0.60
CA HIS A 61 1.83 2.23 1.88
C HIS A 61 3.06 3.13 1.73
N HIS A 62 3.08 4.27 2.42
CA HIS A 62 4.22 5.18 2.50
C HIS A 62 5.14 4.77 3.65
N ARG A 63 6.38 4.37 3.33
CA ARG A 63 7.43 4.15 4.35
C ARG A 63 7.81 5.44 5.07
N GLN A 64 7.78 6.55 4.33
CA GLN A 64 7.93 7.90 4.86
C GLN A 64 6.66 8.71 4.54
N PRO A 65 5.86 9.07 5.55
CA PRO A 65 4.61 9.81 5.33
C PRO A 65 4.81 11.07 4.48
N GLY A 66 3.97 11.25 3.47
CA GLY A 66 4.01 12.41 2.57
C GLY A 66 5.02 12.35 1.43
N VAL A 67 5.91 11.35 1.38
CA VAL A 67 6.91 11.22 0.31
C VAL A 67 6.54 10.11 -0.67
N SER A 68 6.11 10.49 -1.87
CA SER A 68 5.74 9.55 -2.94
C SER A 68 6.91 9.35 -3.91
N SER A 69 7.80 8.40 -3.61
CA SER A 69 8.82 7.87 -4.52
C SER A 69 8.69 6.35 -4.61
N LEU A 70 9.11 5.74 -5.72
CA LEU A 70 8.98 4.28 -5.86
C LEU A 70 9.63 3.53 -4.68
N GLU A 71 10.82 3.96 -4.23
CA GLU A 71 11.58 3.32 -3.16
C GLU A 71 10.93 3.45 -1.77
N LEU A 72 10.11 4.47 -1.57
CA LEU A 72 9.40 4.76 -0.31
C LEU A 72 7.93 4.32 -0.32
N LEU A 73 7.50 3.65 -1.38
CA LEU A 73 6.17 3.06 -1.50
C LEU A 73 6.26 1.54 -1.51
N VAL A 74 5.37 0.86 -0.79
CA VAL A 74 5.34 -0.61 -0.69
C VAL A 74 3.91 -1.15 -0.69
N THR A 75 3.69 -2.29 -1.31
CA THR A 75 2.38 -2.95 -1.35
C THR A 75 2.15 -3.78 -0.09
N LEU A 76 1.06 -3.49 0.64
CA LEU A 76 0.62 -4.24 1.81
C LEU A 76 -0.86 -4.63 1.69
N CYS A 77 -1.24 -5.73 2.35
CA CYS A 77 -2.64 -6.01 2.63
C CYS A 77 -3.12 -5.19 3.84
N PRO A 78 -4.45 -5.03 4.04
CA PRO A 78 -5.01 -4.27 5.16
C PRO A 78 -4.49 -4.70 6.53
N ALA A 79 -4.28 -6.00 6.76
CA ALA A 79 -3.79 -6.53 8.03
C ALA A 79 -2.34 -6.08 8.30
N CYS A 80 -1.43 -6.27 7.34
CA CYS A 80 -0.04 -5.81 7.48
C CYS A 80 0.05 -4.28 7.55
N HIS A 81 -0.78 -3.56 6.80
CA HIS A 81 -0.85 -2.10 6.85
C HIS A 81 -1.25 -1.61 8.24
N ALA A 82 -2.32 -2.18 8.81
CA ALA A 82 -2.77 -1.84 10.15
C ALA A 82 -1.73 -2.20 11.23
N LEU A 83 -1.03 -3.34 11.07
CA LEU A 83 0.06 -3.72 11.97
C LEU A 83 1.16 -2.64 11.98
N VAL A 84 1.62 -2.24 10.80
CA VAL A 84 2.68 -1.24 10.66
C VAL A 84 2.26 0.13 11.18
N GLU A 85 1.03 0.59 10.93
CA GLU A 85 0.60 1.96 11.29
C GLU A 85 0.02 2.12 12.70
N ARG A 86 -0.62 1.09 13.26
CA ARG A 86 -1.49 1.25 14.45
C ARG A 86 -0.94 0.60 15.70
N THR A 87 0.07 -0.27 15.60
CA THR A 87 0.59 -0.96 16.77
C THR A 87 1.66 -0.11 17.45
N GLN A 88 1.59 0.01 18.77
CA GLN A 88 2.62 0.70 19.56
C GLN A 88 3.69 -0.25 20.09
N VAL A 89 3.42 -1.56 20.03
CA VAL A 89 4.34 -2.63 20.41
C VAL A 89 4.15 -3.79 19.45
N LEU A 90 5.26 -4.28 18.88
CA LEU A 90 5.28 -5.50 18.09
C LEU A 90 5.40 -6.72 19.01
N PHE A 91 4.26 -7.34 19.33
CA PHE A 91 4.23 -8.64 19.98
C PHE A 91 4.14 -9.73 18.92
N ARG A 92 5.26 -10.39 18.55
CA ARG A 92 5.43 -11.70 17.84
C ARG A 92 6.62 -11.71 16.88
N ASP A 93 6.95 -12.91 16.38
CA ASP A 93 7.65 -13.11 15.11
C ASP A 93 6.82 -12.52 13.96
N VAL A 94 7.15 -11.29 13.59
CA VAL A 94 6.68 -10.65 12.36
C VAL A 94 7.75 -10.80 11.28
N PRO A 95 7.36 -10.90 10.00
CA PRO A 95 8.30 -10.83 8.87
C PRO A 95 9.22 -9.61 8.98
N GLU A 96 10.51 -9.80 8.66
CA GLU A 96 11.53 -8.76 8.85
C GLU A 96 11.16 -7.43 8.17
N LEU A 97 10.58 -7.48 6.98
CA LEU A 97 10.12 -6.26 6.30
C LEU A 97 9.09 -5.49 7.14
N LEU A 98 8.12 -6.17 7.77
CA LEU A 98 7.12 -5.48 8.59
C LEU A 98 7.73 -4.87 9.85
N ARG A 99 8.75 -5.52 10.43
CA ARG A 99 9.52 -4.97 11.55
C ARG A 99 10.26 -3.70 11.14
N LEU A 100 10.94 -3.73 9.99
CA LEU A 100 11.63 -2.56 9.42
C LEU A 100 10.66 -1.41 9.16
N LEU A 101 9.54 -1.66 8.48
CA LEU A 101 8.53 -0.65 8.19
C LEU A 101 7.94 -0.05 9.48
N TRP A 102 7.71 -0.86 10.49
CA TRP A 102 7.20 -0.39 11.78
C TRP A 102 8.21 0.52 12.49
N ARG A 103 9.51 0.15 12.53
CA ARG A 103 10.59 0.96 13.10
C ARG A 103 10.71 2.33 12.44
N GLU A 104 10.54 2.38 11.12
CA GLU A 104 10.59 3.63 10.34
C GLU A 104 9.51 4.62 10.77
N LEU A 105 8.30 4.12 11.08
CA LEU A 105 7.19 4.96 11.53
C LEU A 105 7.20 5.25 13.04
N HIS A 106 7.85 4.39 13.83
CA HIS A 106 7.82 4.45 15.29
C HIS A 106 9.23 4.54 15.89
N PRO A 107 10.04 5.56 15.54
CA PRO A 107 11.45 5.63 15.96
C PRO A 107 11.65 5.75 17.48
N ALA A 108 10.61 6.16 18.22
CA ALA A 108 10.63 6.29 19.68
C ALA A 108 9.96 5.11 20.41
N ALA A 109 9.40 4.14 19.68
CA ALA A 109 8.71 3.01 20.30
C ALA A 109 9.68 1.89 20.66
N SER A 110 9.44 1.26 21.80
CA SER A 110 10.25 0.15 22.29
C SER A 110 9.79 -1.16 21.67
N GLU A 111 10.73 -1.93 21.12
CA GLU A 111 10.47 -3.32 20.74
C GLU A 111 10.58 -4.21 21.97
N GLN A 112 9.51 -4.92 22.29
CA GLN A 112 9.59 -6.04 23.23
C GLN A 112 9.90 -7.30 22.42
N LEU A 113 11.19 -7.64 22.32
CA LEU A 113 11.59 -8.93 21.76
C LEU A 113 10.97 -10.05 22.61
N PRO A 114 10.47 -11.14 22.00
CA PRO A 114 9.98 -12.27 22.75
C PRO A 114 11.07 -12.73 23.72
N LEU A 115 10.73 -12.75 25.01
CA LEU A 115 11.54 -13.38 26.05
C LEU A 115 11.49 -14.89 25.80
N PHE A 116 12.26 -15.38 24.83
CA PHE A 116 12.53 -16.80 24.74
C PHE A 116 13.61 -17.11 25.79
N LEU A 117 13.16 -17.65 26.93
CA LEU A 117 13.95 -18.55 27.79
C LEU A 117 13.95 -19.95 27.15
#